data_AF-A0A0D2EJY1-F1
#
_entry.id   AF-A0A0D2EJY1-F1
#
_cell.length_a   1.000
_cell.length_b   1.000
_cell.length_c   1.000
_cell.angle_alpha   90.00
_cell.angle_beta   90.00
_cell.angle_gamma   90.00
#
_symmetry.space_group_name_H-M   'P 1'
#
loop_
_entity.id
_entity.type
_entity.pdbx_description
1 polymer ?
#
loop_
_entity_poly.entity_id
_entity_poly.type
_entity_poly.pdbx_seq_one_letter_code
_entity_poly.pdbx_strand_id
1 'polypeptide(L)'
;MDSHDAQEYVTNLANNAAEQFQKIPGSAIFLRYVKSSYQNDPIRSAVELFLVLFAIRYLLAPKYSTKQNYVKLSDEEIDDLVDEWTPEPLVGKTTPFEDAELERHPVIVGPSGPRTKLNNGRTVINLASYNFYNFISNENLKERAIQTLRTYGVGPCGPPGFYGTQDVHMKIEADIAAFLGTTACIIYAQAFSTISSVIPAFSKRGDIIVADKAVNYAIRKGIQISRSAVRWYEHNDMEDLQRVLAKVTKEQAKKPLTRRFIITEGLFENVGDMVDLPKIIELKLKYKFRLILDETWSFGVLGRTGRGVTEHQHVDAAEVDMIVGSMAGPLSAAGGFCAGSDEVVEHQRLSAASYTFSAALPAMSAVTASETLMMLQTQPDLFSQLKENIKAMWQQLDPRSDWMYCTSAPENPIMLLVLKPEVVSSRRLTFEDQQQLLQDIVDECLAQNVLITRAKSLPAGPSGTKTDIFTPSPALRVCITIGLTKKEIEKAGITIRHAITKILTRKR
;
A
#
# COMPACT_ATOMS: atom_id res chain seq x y z
N MET A 1 -13.70 -73.28 -43.58
CA MET A 1 -14.03 -73.79 -42.24
C MET A 1 -15.46 -74.24 -42.29
N ASP A 2 -15.71 -75.51 -42.03
CA ASP A 2 -17.06 -76.04 -41.90
C ASP A 2 -17.73 -75.38 -40.68
N SER A 3 -19.06 -75.24 -40.69
CA SER A 3 -19.78 -74.55 -39.61
C SER A 3 -19.56 -75.18 -38.24
N HIS A 4 -19.33 -76.50 -38.21
CA HIS A 4 -18.98 -77.26 -37.02
C HIS A 4 -17.58 -76.91 -36.48
N ASP A 5 -16.57 -76.84 -37.34
CA ASP A 5 -15.21 -76.46 -36.94
C ASP A 5 -15.17 -75.03 -36.38
N ALA A 6 -15.97 -74.12 -36.96
CA ALA A 6 -16.06 -72.75 -36.49
C ALA A 6 -16.69 -72.65 -35.10
N GLN A 7 -17.76 -73.41 -34.82
CA GLN A 7 -18.38 -73.45 -33.49
C GLN A 7 -17.42 -74.06 -32.46
N GLU A 8 -16.77 -75.18 -32.77
CA GLU A 8 -15.84 -75.83 -31.85
C GLU A 8 -14.64 -74.92 -31.54
N TYR A 9 -14.11 -74.22 -32.54
CA TYR A 9 -13.04 -73.25 -32.36
C TYR A 9 -13.44 -72.07 -31.47
N VAL A 10 -14.63 -71.49 -31.68
CA VAL A 10 -15.15 -70.40 -30.82
C VAL A 10 -15.37 -70.88 -29.39
N THR A 11 -15.88 -72.10 -29.22
CA THR A 11 -16.15 -72.66 -27.89
C THR A 11 -14.85 -72.94 -27.14
N ASN A 12 -13.83 -73.47 -27.83
CA ASN A 12 -12.50 -73.68 -27.26
C ASN A 12 -11.81 -72.36 -26.91
N LEU A 13 -11.94 -71.32 -27.74
CA LEU A 13 -11.43 -69.98 -27.43
C LEU A 13 -12.11 -69.38 -26.19
N ALA A 14 -13.44 -69.51 -26.09
CA ALA A 14 -14.19 -69.01 -24.96
C ALA A 14 -13.81 -69.73 -23.65
N ASN A 15 -13.66 -71.06 -23.70
CA ASN A 15 -13.24 -71.85 -22.54
C ASN A 15 -11.81 -71.50 -22.11
N ASN A 16 -10.87 -71.40 -23.06
CA ASN A 16 -9.49 -70.99 -22.76
C ASN A 16 -9.43 -69.57 -22.17
N ALA A 17 -10.24 -68.64 -22.68
CA ALA A 17 -10.32 -67.28 -22.13
C ALA A 17 -10.91 -67.28 -20.71
N ALA A 18 -11.93 -68.10 -20.44
CA ALA A 18 -12.50 -68.24 -19.11
C ALA A 18 -11.50 -68.84 -18.10
N GLU A 19 -10.75 -69.86 -18.48
CA GLU A 19 -9.70 -70.44 -17.65
C GLU A 19 -8.57 -69.44 -17.37
N GLN A 20 -8.13 -68.69 -18.38
CA GLN A 20 -7.12 -67.64 -18.19
C GLN A 20 -7.61 -66.52 -17.29
N PHE A 21 -8.88 -66.10 -17.43
CA PHE A 21 -9.46 -65.07 -16.57
C PHE A 21 -9.54 -65.52 -15.11
N GLN A 22 -9.90 -66.78 -14.85
CA GLN A 22 -9.94 -67.33 -13.49
C GLN A 22 -8.55 -67.35 -12.80
N LYS A 23 -7.46 -67.44 -13.57
CA LYS A 23 -6.09 -67.36 -13.02
C LYS A 23 -5.69 -65.96 -12.54
N ILE A 24 -6.40 -64.90 -12.93
CA ILE A 24 -6.11 -63.53 -12.51
C ILE A 24 -6.56 -63.35 -11.03
N PRO A 25 -5.66 -62.96 -10.11
CA PRO A 25 -6.03 -62.67 -8.74
C PRO A 25 -7.16 -61.63 -8.67
N GLY A 26 -8.28 -61.98 -8.02
CA GLY A 26 -9.47 -61.12 -7.92
C GLY A 26 -10.56 -61.36 -8.97
N SER A 27 -10.33 -62.24 -9.95
CA SER A 27 -11.32 -62.62 -10.98
C SER A 27 -12.64 -63.14 -10.38
N ALA A 28 -12.58 -63.94 -9.32
CA ALA A 28 -13.75 -64.46 -8.62
C ALA A 28 -14.60 -63.34 -7.98
N ILE A 29 -13.94 -62.31 -7.43
CA ILE A 29 -14.62 -61.13 -6.85
C ILE A 29 -15.30 -60.34 -7.98
N PHE A 30 -14.60 -60.13 -9.08
CA PHE A 30 -15.15 -59.45 -10.25
C PHE A 30 -16.34 -60.20 -10.85
N LEU A 31 -16.24 -61.53 -11.05
CA LEU A 31 -17.37 -62.35 -11.53
C LEU A 31 -18.57 -62.29 -10.59
N ARG A 32 -18.34 -62.32 -9.28
CA ARG A 32 -19.40 -62.18 -8.28
C ARG A 32 -20.04 -60.78 -8.33
N TYR A 33 -19.24 -59.73 -8.48
CA TYR A 33 -19.72 -58.37 -8.65
C TYR A 33 -20.58 -58.23 -9.90
N VAL A 34 -20.08 -58.66 -11.07
CA VAL A 34 -20.81 -58.58 -12.34
C VAL A 34 -22.11 -59.39 -12.28
N LYS A 35 -22.07 -60.62 -11.75
CA LYS A 35 -23.27 -61.46 -11.58
C LYS A 35 -24.29 -60.80 -10.66
N SER A 36 -23.86 -60.25 -9.52
CA SER A 36 -24.75 -59.56 -8.58
C SER A 36 -25.28 -58.24 -9.15
N SER A 37 -24.47 -57.52 -9.93
CA SER A 37 -24.83 -56.22 -10.52
C SER A 37 -25.92 -56.39 -11.57
N TYR A 38 -25.76 -57.34 -12.50
CA TYR A 38 -26.76 -57.59 -13.55
C TYR A 38 -28.08 -58.15 -13.00
N GLN A 39 -28.03 -58.98 -11.95
CA GLN A 39 -29.24 -59.55 -11.34
C GLN A 39 -30.07 -58.52 -10.55
N ASN A 40 -29.42 -57.52 -9.93
CA ASN A 40 -30.11 -56.54 -9.10
C ASN A 40 -30.51 -55.26 -9.85
N ASP A 41 -29.68 -54.80 -10.81
CA ASP A 41 -29.93 -53.59 -11.59
C ASP A 41 -29.29 -53.68 -13.00
N PRO A 42 -30.04 -54.18 -14.00
CA PRO A 42 -29.52 -54.33 -15.35
C PRO A 42 -29.25 -52.99 -16.05
N ILE A 43 -29.95 -51.90 -15.67
CA ILE A 43 -29.74 -50.57 -16.28
C ILE A 43 -28.41 -49.98 -15.81
N ARG A 44 -28.12 -50.01 -14.50
CA ARG A 44 -26.82 -49.58 -13.97
C ARG A 44 -25.68 -50.35 -14.65
N SER A 45 -25.81 -51.67 -14.78
CA SER A 45 -24.79 -52.52 -15.41
C SER A 45 -24.55 -52.15 -16.88
N ALA A 46 -25.61 -51.80 -17.62
CA ALA A 46 -25.49 -51.32 -19.00
C ALA A 46 -24.80 -49.94 -19.08
N VAL A 47 -25.09 -49.03 -18.16
CA VAL A 47 -24.43 -47.71 -18.08
C VAL A 47 -22.96 -47.85 -17.71
N GLU A 48 -22.61 -48.70 -16.73
CA GLU A 48 -21.22 -48.98 -16.36
C GLU A 48 -20.43 -49.56 -17.53
N LEU A 49 -21.01 -50.54 -18.25
CA LEU A 49 -20.39 -51.10 -19.45
C LEU A 49 -20.17 -50.03 -20.52
N PHE A 50 -21.15 -49.15 -20.76
CA PHE A 50 -21.02 -48.04 -21.69
C PHE A 50 -19.88 -47.09 -21.28
N LEU A 51 -19.79 -46.73 -19.99
CA LEU A 51 -18.72 -45.86 -19.48
C LEU A 51 -17.34 -46.50 -19.62
N VAL A 52 -17.22 -47.81 -19.37
CA VAL A 52 -15.96 -48.55 -19.57
C VAL A 52 -15.57 -48.56 -21.05
N LEU A 53 -16.51 -48.87 -21.95
CA LEU A 53 -16.26 -48.84 -23.40
C LEU A 53 -15.90 -47.43 -23.88
N PHE A 54 -16.55 -46.39 -23.35
CA PHE A 54 -16.24 -45.00 -23.62
C PHE A 54 -14.83 -44.62 -23.14
N ALA A 55 -14.45 -45.04 -21.92
CA ALA A 55 -13.12 -44.81 -21.37
C ALA A 55 -12.04 -45.53 -22.20
N ILE A 56 -12.27 -46.79 -22.58
CA ILE A 56 -11.36 -47.54 -23.46
C ILE A 56 -11.22 -46.82 -24.80
N ARG A 57 -12.34 -46.42 -25.42
CA ARG A 57 -12.31 -45.67 -26.68
C ARG A 57 -11.58 -44.33 -26.55
N TYR A 58 -11.78 -43.60 -25.46
CA TYR A 58 -11.11 -42.32 -25.21
C TYR A 58 -9.61 -42.49 -25.01
N LEU A 59 -9.19 -43.51 -24.26
CA LEU A 59 -7.77 -43.81 -24.02
C LEU A 59 -7.06 -44.36 -25.25
N LEU A 60 -7.76 -45.12 -26.10
CA LEU A 60 -7.24 -45.64 -27.36
C LEU A 60 -7.42 -44.67 -28.54
N ALA A 61 -8.16 -43.56 -28.35
CA ALA A 61 -8.33 -42.58 -29.40
C ALA A 61 -6.96 -41.98 -29.73
N PRO A 62 -6.57 -41.90 -31.02
CA PRO A 62 -5.36 -41.22 -31.41
C PRO A 62 -5.43 -39.78 -30.90
N LYS A 63 -4.39 -39.35 -30.16
CA LYS A 63 -4.24 -37.95 -29.76
C LYS A 63 -4.07 -37.13 -31.04
N TYR A 64 -5.14 -36.49 -31.52
CA TYR A 64 -5.00 -35.49 -32.56
C TYR A 64 -4.16 -34.35 -32.00
N SER A 65 -2.96 -34.15 -32.55
CA SER A 65 -2.16 -32.97 -32.24
C SER A 65 -2.96 -31.75 -32.68
N THR A 66 -3.33 -30.89 -31.74
CA THR A 66 -3.95 -29.58 -32.03
C THR A 66 -2.97 -28.59 -32.67
N LYS A 67 -1.71 -29.00 -32.86
CA LYS A 67 -0.63 -28.18 -33.40
C LYS A 67 -0.27 -28.65 -34.81
N GLN A 68 -1.15 -28.41 -35.79
CA GLN A 68 -0.83 -28.69 -37.21
C GLN A 68 0.01 -27.60 -37.88
N ASN A 69 0.13 -26.41 -37.28
CA ASN A 69 0.82 -25.27 -37.91
C ASN A 69 2.05 -24.79 -37.13
N TYR A 70 2.95 -25.68 -36.73
CA TYR A 70 4.32 -25.25 -36.40
C TYR A 70 5.18 -25.51 -37.63
N VAL A 71 5.59 -24.42 -38.29
CA VAL A 71 6.74 -24.47 -39.19
C VAL A 71 7.92 -24.92 -38.32
N LYS A 72 8.52 -26.06 -38.66
CA LYS A 72 9.78 -26.47 -38.03
C LYS A 72 10.86 -25.61 -38.66
N LEU A 73 11.37 -24.66 -37.87
CA LEU A 73 12.49 -23.83 -38.25
C LEU A 73 13.78 -24.67 -38.20
N SER A 74 14.72 -24.43 -39.11
CA SER A 74 16.09 -24.92 -39.00
C SER A 74 16.84 -24.21 -37.87
N ASP A 75 17.95 -24.78 -37.40
CA ASP A 75 18.79 -24.13 -36.39
C ASP A 75 19.30 -22.76 -36.91
N GLU A 76 19.62 -22.67 -38.21
CA GLU A 76 19.99 -21.41 -38.87
C GLU A 76 18.84 -20.39 -38.88
N GLU A 77 17.61 -20.79 -39.18
CA GLU A 77 16.44 -19.90 -39.15
C GLU A 77 16.12 -19.42 -37.72
N ILE A 78 16.40 -20.25 -36.71
CA ILE A 78 16.27 -19.87 -35.30
C ILE A 78 17.34 -18.82 -34.95
N ASP A 79 18.60 -19.06 -35.33
CA ASP A 79 19.69 -18.14 -35.08
C ASP A 79 19.44 -16.78 -35.77
N ASP A 80 18.98 -16.79 -37.03
CA ASP A 80 18.60 -15.57 -37.77
C ASP A 80 17.47 -14.81 -37.06
N LEU A 81 16.42 -15.50 -36.59
CA LEU A 81 15.31 -14.87 -35.87
C LEU A 81 15.74 -14.30 -34.51
N VAL A 82 16.68 -14.95 -33.84
CA VAL A 82 17.25 -14.47 -32.57
C VAL A 82 18.11 -13.23 -32.81
N ASP A 83 18.91 -13.22 -33.88
CA ASP A 83 19.73 -12.08 -34.28
C ASP A 83 18.88 -10.88 -34.73
N GLU A 84 17.74 -11.12 -35.41
CA GLU A 84 16.78 -10.09 -35.80
C GLU A 84 15.92 -9.58 -34.63
N TRP A 85 15.79 -10.36 -33.55
CA TRP A 85 14.89 -10.02 -32.45
C TRP A 85 15.45 -8.87 -31.60
N THR A 86 14.88 -7.68 -31.77
CA THR A 86 15.11 -6.56 -30.85
C THR A 86 14.08 -6.60 -29.71
N PRO A 87 14.49 -6.74 -28.43
CA PRO A 87 13.54 -6.67 -27.32
C PRO A 87 12.83 -5.32 -27.31
N GLU A 88 11.53 -5.34 -27.05
CA GLU A 88 10.82 -4.10 -26.73
C GLU A 88 11.42 -3.45 -25.47
N PRO A 89 11.58 -2.12 -25.45
CA PRO A 89 12.04 -1.43 -24.25
C PRO A 89 11.17 -1.76 -23.03
N LEU A 90 11.81 -1.97 -21.87
CA LEU A 90 11.09 -2.26 -20.62
C LEU A 90 10.17 -1.11 -20.16
N VAL A 91 10.43 0.10 -20.65
CA VAL A 91 9.71 1.32 -20.30
C VAL A 91 9.35 2.11 -21.56
N GLY A 92 8.21 2.80 -21.51
CA GLY A 92 7.82 3.73 -22.56
C GLY A 92 8.79 4.92 -22.66
N LYS A 93 8.74 5.64 -23.79
CA LYS A 93 9.46 6.91 -23.94
C LYS A 93 8.92 7.92 -22.94
N THR A 94 9.81 8.70 -22.34
CA THR A 94 9.45 9.82 -21.48
C THR A 94 8.72 10.88 -22.28
N THR A 95 7.74 11.50 -21.64
CA THR A 95 7.04 12.66 -22.20
C THR A 95 7.91 13.91 -22.03
N PRO A 96 7.76 14.94 -22.88
CA PRO A 96 8.47 16.22 -22.71
C PRO A 96 8.25 16.86 -21.34
N PHE A 97 7.10 16.60 -20.71
CA PHE A 97 6.80 17.04 -19.35
C PHE A 97 7.66 16.32 -18.31
N GLU A 98 7.78 14.99 -18.41
CA GLU A 98 8.63 14.19 -17.52
C GLU A 98 10.11 14.55 -17.66
N ASP A 99 10.59 14.74 -18.88
CA ASP A 99 11.97 15.17 -19.14
C ASP A 99 12.25 16.53 -18.49
N ALA A 100 11.37 17.51 -18.71
CA ALA A 100 11.50 18.83 -18.11
C ALA A 100 11.42 18.79 -16.58
N GLU A 101 10.62 17.90 -16.00
CA GLU A 101 10.52 17.70 -14.56
C GLU A 101 11.81 17.10 -13.97
N LEU A 102 12.36 16.08 -14.64
CA LEU A 102 13.61 15.41 -14.25
C LEU A 102 14.80 16.36 -14.28
N GLU A 103 14.91 17.18 -15.33
CA GLU A 103 15.97 18.19 -15.47
C GLU A 103 15.88 19.29 -14.39
N ARG A 104 14.68 19.60 -13.89
CA ARG A 104 14.43 20.70 -12.95
C ARG A 104 14.38 20.28 -11.49
N HIS A 105 14.67 19.03 -11.14
CA HIS A 105 14.64 18.59 -9.76
C HIS A 105 15.61 19.39 -8.86
N PRO A 106 15.12 20.08 -7.82
CA PRO A 106 15.99 20.83 -6.94
C PRO A 106 16.80 19.87 -6.06
N VAL A 107 18.13 19.99 -6.11
CA VAL A 107 19.03 19.25 -5.21
C VAL A 107 19.39 20.14 -4.03
N ILE A 108 19.06 19.67 -2.83
CA ILE A 108 19.39 20.33 -1.57
C ILE A 108 20.88 20.12 -1.26
N VAL A 109 21.58 21.20 -0.92
CA VAL A 109 22.98 21.20 -0.49
C VAL A 109 23.03 21.49 1.01
N GLY A 110 23.35 20.47 1.80
CA GLY A 110 23.39 20.54 3.27
C GLY A 110 22.07 20.08 3.92
N PRO A 111 21.74 20.57 5.13
CA PRO A 111 20.56 20.12 5.86
C PRO A 111 19.26 20.63 5.21
N SER A 112 18.23 19.77 5.19
CA SER A 112 16.87 20.09 4.72
C SER A 112 16.07 20.88 5.75
N GLY A 113 16.61 22.03 6.18
CA GLY A 113 15.97 22.91 7.15
C GLY A 113 14.91 23.85 6.53
N PRO A 114 14.21 24.65 7.36
CA PRO A 114 13.24 25.65 6.91
C PRO A 114 13.82 26.67 5.92
N ARG A 115 15.13 26.94 6.02
CA ARG A 115 15.92 27.66 5.03
C ARG A 115 16.92 26.68 4.44
N THR A 116 16.77 26.38 3.16
CA THR A 116 17.58 25.38 2.48
C THR A 116 18.35 26.00 1.33
N LYS A 117 19.62 25.60 1.17
CA LYS A 117 20.44 25.96 0.01
C LYS A 117 20.25 24.92 -1.10
N LEU A 118 20.05 25.39 -2.32
CA LEU A 118 19.95 24.55 -3.52
C LEU A 118 21.28 24.53 -4.28
N ASN A 119 21.49 23.51 -5.11
CA ASN A 119 22.66 23.35 -5.97
C ASN A 119 22.90 24.53 -6.92
N ASN A 120 21.84 25.23 -7.34
CA ASN A 120 21.91 26.45 -8.14
C ASN A 120 22.35 27.71 -7.35
N GLY A 121 22.73 27.56 -6.08
CA GLY A 121 23.21 28.63 -5.22
C GLY A 121 22.12 29.44 -4.50
N ARG A 122 20.84 29.22 -4.82
CA ARG A 122 19.73 29.92 -4.15
C ARG A 122 19.49 29.40 -2.74
N THR A 123 19.07 30.29 -1.85
CA THR A 123 18.55 29.94 -0.53
C THR A 123 17.05 30.17 -0.55
N VAL A 124 16.28 29.13 -0.21
CA VAL A 124 14.82 29.12 -0.32
C VAL A 124 14.17 28.79 1.03
N ILE A 125 12.95 29.30 1.21
CA ILE A 125 12.05 28.85 2.28
C ILE A 125 11.51 27.49 1.87
N ASN A 126 11.81 26.44 2.64
CA ASN A 126 11.46 25.07 2.32
C ASN A 126 10.11 24.69 2.96
N LEU A 127 9.06 24.69 2.14
CA LEU A 127 7.72 24.21 2.47
C LEU A 127 7.39 22.92 1.71
N ALA A 128 8.40 22.18 1.22
CA ALA A 128 8.23 20.90 0.53
C ALA A 128 8.58 19.70 1.41
N SER A 129 9.25 19.91 2.54
CA SER A 129 9.69 18.86 3.47
C SER A 129 8.69 18.60 4.60
N TYR A 130 8.67 17.37 5.12
CA TYR A 130 7.86 16.97 6.29
C TYR A 130 8.49 17.32 7.64
N ASN A 131 9.44 18.27 7.68
CA ASN A 131 10.17 18.70 8.87
C ASN A 131 9.33 19.67 9.72
N PHE A 132 8.20 19.19 10.26
CA PHE A 132 7.20 20.02 10.95
C PHE A 132 7.76 20.75 12.18
N TYR A 133 8.64 20.08 12.93
CA TYR A 133 9.19 20.60 14.20
C TYR A 133 10.61 21.18 14.08
N ASN A 134 11.18 21.25 12.88
CA ASN A 134 12.57 21.68 12.65
C ASN A 134 13.62 20.90 13.48
N PHE A 135 13.35 19.63 13.79
CA PHE A 135 14.27 18.80 14.57
C PHE A 135 15.55 18.46 13.80
N ILE A 136 15.52 18.46 12.47
CA ILE A 136 16.71 18.26 11.61
C ILE A 136 17.87 19.20 11.99
N SER A 137 17.57 20.44 12.41
CA SER A 137 18.58 21.44 12.75
C SER A 137 18.91 21.51 14.25
N ASN A 138 18.34 20.62 15.07
CA ASN A 138 18.49 20.66 16.52
C ASN A 138 19.89 20.19 16.95
N GLU A 139 20.66 21.05 17.62
CA GLU A 139 22.04 20.75 18.03
C GLU A 139 22.13 19.60 19.06
N ASN A 140 21.15 19.48 19.96
CA ASN A 140 21.13 18.37 20.93
C ASN A 140 20.95 17.02 20.23
N LEU A 141 20.08 16.96 19.20
CA LEU A 141 19.89 15.74 18.42
C LEU A 141 21.14 15.39 17.61
N LYS A 142 21.86 16.38 17.08
CA LYS A 142 23.15 16.15 16.39
C LYS A 142 24.20 15.58 17.32
N GLU A 143 24.36 16.13 18.51
CA GLU A 143 25.34 15.61 19.49
C GLU A 143 24.97 14.19 19.93
N ARG A 144 23.67 13.93 20.17
CA ARG A 144 23.16 12.57 20.45
C ARG A 144 23.45 11.61 19.30
N ALA A 145 23.27 12.04 18.06
CA ALA A 145 23.58 11.23 16.88
C ALA A 145 25.08 10.91 16.78
N ILE A 146 25.96 11.88 17.04
CA ILE A 146 27.42 11.67 17.08
C ILE A 146 27.80 10.67 18.18
N GLN A 147 27.21 10.81 19.37
CA GLN A 147 27.47 9.86 20.46
C GLN A 147 26.96 8.45 20.14
N THR A 148 25.82 8.36 19.46
CA THR A 148 25.25 7.09 19.00
C THR A 148 26.19 6.41 18.00
N LEU A 149 26.75 7.16 17.05
CA LEU A 149 27.75 6.65 16.11
C LEU A 149 29.00 6.09 16.81
N ARG A 150 29.50 6.80 17.82
CA ARG A 150 30.66 6.33 18.61
C ARG A 150 30.39 5.03 19.36
N THR A 151 29.14 4.79 19.74
CA THR A 151 28.75 3.66 20.62
C THR A 151 28.26 2.44 19.82
N TYR A 152 27.43 2.66 18.80
CA TYR A 152 26.72 1.60 18.07
C TYR A 152 27.25 1.38 16.65
N GLY A 153 28.15 2.24 16.17
CA GLY A 153 28.62 2.22 14.80
C GLY A 153 27.62 2.80 13.79
N VAL A 154 27.84 2.50 12.51
CA VAL A 154 27.12 3.12 11.38
C VAL A 154 25.87 2.36 10.93
N GLY A 155 25.70 1.11 11.34
CA GLY A 155 24.53 0.31 10.99
C GLY A 155 24.56 -1.10 11.61
N PRO A 156 23.40 -1.78 11.71
CA PRO A 156 23.27 -3.05 12.42
C PRO A 156 23.75 -4.26 11.61
N CYS A 157 23.94 -4.12 10.29
CA CYS A 157 24.43 -5.17 9.39
C CYS A 157 23.68 -6.51 9.41
N GLY A 158 22.44 -6.55 9.92
CA GLY A 158 21.63 -7.76 9.99
C GLY A 158 20.14 -7.49 10.22
N PRO A 159 19.28 -8.46 9.86
CA PRO A 159 17.85 -8.41 10.17
C PRO A 159 17.56 -8.56 11.68
N PRO A 160 16.53 -7.87 12.22
CA PRO A 160 16.16 -7.91 13.64
C PRO A 160 16.00 -9.31 14.22
N GLY A 161 15.34 -10.22 13.50
CA GLY A 161 15.04 -11.58 13.97
C GLY A 161 16.25 -12.52 14.09
N PHE A 162 17.44 -12.08 13.66
CA PHE A 162 18.67 -12.88 13.72
C PHE A 162 19.68 -12.23 14.67
N TYR A 163 20.39 -11.20 14.21
CA TYR A 163 21.45 -10.51 14.98
C TYR A 163 21.42 -8.98 14.79
N GLY A 164 20.35 -8.43 14.24
CA GLY A 164 20.22 -6.99 13.95
C GLY A 164 19.59 -6.15 15.06
N THR A 165 18.99 -6.77 16.08
CA THR A 165 18.32 -6.03 17.16
C THR A 165 19.35 -5.49 18.15
N GLN A 166 19.34 -4.16 18.34
CA GLN A 166 20.11 -3.46 19.36
C GLN A 166 19.16 -2.98 20.45
N ASP A 167 19.66 -2.74 21.65
CA ASP A 167 18.91 -2.21 22.80
C ASP A 167 18.14 -0.92 22.48
N VAL A 168 18.72 -0.04 21.65
CA VAL A 168 18.07 1.19 21.17
C VAL A 168 16.80 0.93 20.35
N HIS A 169 16.70 -0.22 19.66
CA HIS A 169 15.49 -0.61 18.93
C HIS A 169 14.36 -0.94 19.90
N MET A 170 14.66 -1.69 20.95
CA MET A 170 13.68 -2.03 21.99
C MET A 170 13.26 -0.78 22.78
N LYS A 171 14.18 0.19 22.97
CA LYS A 171 13.87 1.45 23.64
C LYS A 171 12.84 2.27 22.86
N ILE A 172 13.03 2.47 21.55
CA ILE A 172 12.07 3.22 20.74
C ILE A 172 10.72 2.49 20.61
N GLU A 173 10.72 1.15 20.51
CA GLU A 173 9.48 0.37 20.55
C GLU A 173 8.69 0.64 21.84
N ALA A 174 9.36 0.58 23.00
CA ALA A 174 8.73 0.89 24.29
C ALA A 174 8.25 2.34 24.38
N ASP A 175 9.02 3.30 23.86
CA ASP A 175 8.66 4.72 23.90
C ASP A 175 7.44 5.04 23.05
N ILE A 176 7.33 4.47 21.84
CA ILE A 176 6.17 4.64 20.97
C ILE A 176 4.94 3.96 21.58
N ALA A 177 5.09 2.74 22.11
CA ALA A 177 4.00 2.02 22.77
C ALA A 177 3.43 2.85 23.94
N ALA A 178 4.31 3.37 24.80
CA ALA A 178 3.94 4.22 25.93
C ALA A 178 3.33 5.56 25.49
N PHE A 179 3.83 6.16 24.41
CA PHE A 179 3.28 7.40 23.88
C PHE A 179 1.86 7.23 23.36
N LEU A 180 1.59 6.16 22.60
CA LEU A 180 0.25 5.85 22.07
C LEU A 180 -0.70 5.30 23.14
N GLY A 181 -0.18 4.72 24.22
CA GLY A 181 -0.99 3.99 25.21
C GLY A 181 -1.39 2.59 24.75
N THR A 182 -0.52 1.94 23.96
CA THR A 182 -0.68 0.54 23.51
C THR A 182 0.24 -0.38 24.31
N THR A 183 -0.01 -1.70 24.31
CA THR A 183 0.82 -2.61 25.11
C THR A 183 2.19 -2.87 24.49
N ALA A 184 2.26 -2.92 23.16
CA ALA A 184 3.50 -3.17 22.44
C ALA A 184 3.58 -2.39 21.12
N CYS A 185 4.82 -2.24 20.64
CA CYS A 185 5.13 -1.67 19.34
C CYS A 185 6.28 -2.45 18.68
N ILE A 186 6.30 -2.47 17.36
CA ILE A 186 7.39 -3.00 16.54
C ILE A 186 7.86 -1.95 15.54
N ILE A 187 9.17 -1.82 15.34
CA ILE A 187 9.75 -0.89 14.35
C ILE A 187 10.25 -1.58 13.08
N TYR A 188 10.24 -0.84 11.98
CA TYR A 188 10.73 -1.23 10.66
C TYR A 188 11.73 -0.20 10.14
N ALA A 189 12.70 -0.65 9.33
CA ALA A 189 13.75 0.23 8.79
C ALA A 189 13.25 1.24 7.74
N GLN A 190 12.10 1.00 7.11
CA GLN A 190 11.53 1.88 6.08
C GLN A 190 10.02 2.06 6.26
N ALA A 191 9.55 3.32 6.22
CA ALA A 191 8.14 3.67 6.41
C ALA A 191 7.22 3.02 5.36
N PHE A 192 7.54 3.18 4.07
CA PHE A 192 6.76 2.59 2.98
C PHE A 192 6.60 1.05 3.10
N SER A 193 7.68 0.39 3.51
CA SER A 193 7.75 -1.08 3.67
C SER A 193 7.01 -1.58 4.91
N THR A 194 6.68 -0.68 5.85
CA THR A 194 5.98 -0.99 7.11
C THR A 194 4.57 -1.49 6.80
N ILE A 195 3.66 -0.61 6.37
CA ILE A 195 2.26 -0.98 6.17
C ILE A 195 2.08 -2.02 5.04
N SER A 196 2.93 -1.94 4.01
CA SER A 196 2.91 -2.90 2.91
C SER A 196 3.34 -4.33 3.34
N SER A 197 4.01 -4.47 4.48
CA SER A 197 4.34 -5.77 5.09
C SER A 197 3.38 -6.17 6.21
N VAL A 198 2.84 -5.21 6.96
CA VAL A 198 1.85 -5.45 8.02
C VAL A 198 0.60 -6.11 7.44
N ILE A 199 0.03 -5.55 6.36
CA ILE A 199 -1.20 -6.07 5.76
C ILE A 199 -1.09 -7.56 5.38
N PRO A 200 -0.08 -8.02 4.59
CA PRO A 200 0.06 -9.43 4.24
C PRO A 200 0.49 -10.34 5.40
N ALA A 201 1.05 -9.81 6.49
CA ALA A 201 1.35 -10.58 7.71
C ALA A 201 0.05 -11.12 8.35
N PHE A 202 -1.01 -10.30 8.33
CA PHE A 202 -2.31 -10.63 8.96
C PHE A 202 -3.39 -11.09 7.98
N SER A 203 -3.37 -10.60 6.75
CA SER A 203 -4.39 -10.90 5.73
C SER A 203 -3.77 -11.68 4.57
N LYS A 204 -4.37 -12.82 4.24
CA LYS A 204 -3.90 -13.74 3.18
C LYS A 204 -5.06 -14.11 2.25
N ARG A 205 -4.77 -14.87 1.19
CA ARG A 205 -5.78 -15.46 0.31
C ARG A 205 -6.88 -16.17 1.14
N GLY A 206 -8.13 -15.71 0.98
CA GLY A 206 -9.30 -16.22 1.70
C GLY A 206 -9.83 -15.27 2.78
N ASP A 207 -9.00 -14.34 3.26
CA ASP A 207 -9.41 -13.25 4.13
C ASP A 207 -10.04 -12.10 3.35
N ILE A 208 -10.70 -11.18 4.06
CA ILE A 208 -11.42 -10.06 3.47
C ILE A 208 -10.85 -8.74 3.96
N ILE A 209 -10.62 -7.82 3.03
CA ILE A 209 -10.23 -6.45 3.32
C ILE A 209 -11.35 -5.54 2.80
N VAL A 210 -11.79 -4.62 3.65
CA VAL A 210 -12.63 -3.48 3.27
C VAL A 210 -11.76 -2.23 3.41
N ALA A 211 -11.47 -1.53 2.32
CA ALA A 211 -10.54 -0.40 2.33
C ALA A 211 -11.15 0.84 1.68
N ASP A 212 -10.75 2.00 2.18
CA ASP A 212 -11.11 3.29 1.58
C ASP A 212 -10.50 3.37 0.18
N LYS A 213 -11.24 3.90 -0.80
CA LYS A 213 -10.70 4.05 -2.16
C LYS A 213 -9.49 4.98 -2.22
N ALA A 214 -9.42 6.01 -1.39
CA ALA A 214 -8.38 7.02 -1.41
C ALA A 214 -7.10 6.64 -0.64
N VAL A 215 -7.01 5.43 -0.07
CA VAL A 215 -5.82 5.00 0.69
C VAL A 215 -4.52 5.20 -0.09
N ASN A 216 -3.47 5.57 0.64
CA ASN A 216 -2.14 5.83 0.12
C ASN A 216 -1.54 4.63 -0.63
N TYR A 217 -0.49 4.92 -1.40
CA TYR A 217 0.12 3.93 -2.29
C TYR A 217 0.73 2.73 -1.54
N ALA A 218 1.27 2.94 -0.33
CA ALA A 218 1.85 1.87 0.48
C ALA A 218 0.79 0.86 0.93
N ILE A 219 -0.38 1.34 1.37
CA ILE A 219 -1.54 0.50 1.68
C ILE A 219 -1.96 -0.31 0.45
N ARG A 220 -2.10 0.34 -0.71
CA ARG A 220 -2.50 -0.35 -1.96
C ARG A 220 -1.54 -1.49 -2.30
N LYS A 221 -0.23 -1.30 -2.08
CA LYS A 221 0.76 -2.35 -2.29
C LYS A 221 0.65 -3.48 -1.27
N GLY A 222 0.43 -3.18 0.02
CA GLY A 222 0.15 -4.21 1.02
C GLY A 222 -1.10 -5.04 0.68
N ILE A 223 -2.18 -4.37 0.26
CA ILE A 223 -3.41 -5.04 -0.20
C ILE A 223 -3.11 -5.93 -1.42
N GLN A 224 -2.37 -5.43 -2.42
CA GLN A 224 -1.99 -6.21 -3.59
C GLN A 224 -1.19 -7.47 -3.21
N ILE A 225 -0.23 -7.35 -2.29
CA ILE A 225 0.63 -8.44 -1.83
C ILE A 225 -0.16 -9.48 -1.02
N SER A 226 -1.16 -9.05 -0.23
CA SER A 226 -1.99 -9.93 0.62
C SER A 226 -2.75 -11.01 -0.17
N ARG A 227 -3.11 -10.73 -1.43
CA ARG A 227 -3.98 -11.57 -2.29
C ARG A 227 -5.35 -11.86 -1.65
N SER A 228 -5.79 -11.03 -0.70
CA SER A 228 -7.08 -11.13 -0.02
C SER A 228 -8.24 -10.74 -0.94
N ALA A 229 -9.46 -11.10 -0.55
CA ALA A 229 -10.66 -10.60 -1.21
C ALA A 229 -10.91 -9.16 -0.79
N VAL A 230 -10.76 -8.20 -1.71
CA VAL A 230 -10.87 -6.77 -1.41
C VAL A 230 -12.26 -6.25 -1.76
N ARG A 231 -12.82 -5.41 -0.90
CA ARG A 231 -14.00 -4.59 -1.15
C ARG A 231 -13.63 -3.14 -0.87
N TRP A 232 -14.05 -2.26 -1.78
CA TRP A 232 -13.81 -0.83 -1.65
C TRP A 232 -15.11 -0.15 -1.22
N TYR A 233 -14.98 0.89 -0.41
CA TYR A 233 -16.06 1.84 -0.11
C TYR A 233 -15.66 3.23 -0.58
N GLU A 234 -16.63 4.08 -0.90
CA GLU A 234 -16.35 5.46 -1.32
C GLU A 234 -15.58 6.24 -0.26
N HIS A 235 -14.67 7.10 -0.71
CA HIS A 235 -13.72 7.77 0.19
C HIS A 235 -14.42 8.55 1.30
N ASN A 236 -14.05 8.24 2.55
CA ASN A 236 -14.58 8.85 3.77
C ASN A 236 -16.12 8.78 3.91
N ASP A 237 -16.79 7.92 3.14
CA ASP A 237 -18.24 7.74 3.17
C ASP A 237 -18.62 6.59 4.14
N MET A 238 -19.10 6.97 5.32
CA MET A 238 -19.46 6.03 6.37
C MET A 238 -20.75 5.25 6.07
N GLU A 239 -21.66 5.81 5.26
CA GLU A 239 -22.88 5.10 4.84
C GLU A 239 -22.52 3.99 3.85
N ASP A 240 -21.62 4.29 2.90
CA ASP A 240 -21.11 3.32 1.95
C ASP A 240 -20.28 2.23 2.64
N LEU A 241 -19.43 2.61 3.60
CA LEU A 241 -18.70 1.66 4.43
C LEU A 241 -19.67 0.70 5.14
N GLN A 242 -20.71 1.22 5.80
CA GLN A 242 -21.73 0.41 6.47
C GLN A 242 -22.43 -0.54 5.48
N ARG A 243 -22.79 -0.06 4.29
CA ARG A 243 -23.40 -0.86 3.22
C ARG A 243 -22.49 -2.02 2.79
N VAL A 244 -21.20 -1.75 2.59
CA VAL A 244 -20.21 -2.78 2.20
C VAL A 244 -19.99 -3.80 3.32
N LEU A 245 -19.83 -3.37 4.56
CA LEU A 245 -19.66 -4.26 5.72
C LEU A 245 -20.87 -5.17 5.94
N ALA A 246 -22.09 -4.63 5.83
CA ALA A 246 -23.33 -5.40 5.92
C ALA A 246 -23.42 -6.46 4.81
N LYS A 247 -23.08 -6.08 3.57
CA LYS A 247 -23.06 -6.99 2.42
C LYS A 247 -22.05 -8.13 2.63
N VAL A 248 -20.83 -7.82 3.03
CA VAL A 248 -19.79 -8.82 3.32
C VAL A 248 -20.25 -9.77 4.43
N THR A 249 -20.81 -9.24 5.51
CA THR A 249 -21.28 -10.05 6.64
C THR A 249 -22.38 -11.04 6.22
N LYS A 250 -23.33 -10.59 5.38
CA LYS A 250 -24.38 -11.44 4.81
C LYS A 250 -23.81 -12.55 3.91
N GLU A 251 -22.84 -12.22 3.06
CA GLU A 251 -22.19 -13.18 2.16
C GLU A 251 -21.34 -14.23 2.89
N GLN A 252 -20.85 -13.90 4.08
CA GLN A 252 -20.02 -14.78 4.90
C GLN A 252 -20.79 -15.59 5.95
N ALA A 253 -22.10 -15.34 6.14
CA ALA A 253 -22.90 -15.99 7.19
C ALA A 253 -22.95 -17.52 7.10
N LYS A 254 -22.77 -18.09 5.89
CA LYS A 254 -22.78 -19.54 5.64
C LYS A 254 -21.41 -20.10 5.24
N LYS A 255 -20.34 -19.30 5.40
CA LYS A 255 -18.97 -19.67 5.04
C LYS A 255 -18.15 -19.89 6.32
N PRO A 256 -17.04 -20.65 6.24
CA PRO A 256 -16.09 -20.74 7.33
C PRO A 256 -15.68 -19.35 7.83
N LEU A 257 -15.46 -19.23 9.14
CA LEU A 257 -15.00 -17.98 9.73
C LEU A 257 -13.65 -17.58 9.10
N THR A 258 -13.58 -16.34 8.61
CA THR A 258 -12.41 -15.79 7.95
C THR A 258 -12.03 -14.46 8.60
N ARG A 259 -10.76 -14.05 8.51
CA ARG A 259 -10.31 -12.77 9.08
C ARG A 259 -10.80 -11.63 8.20
N ARG A 260 -11.19 -10.53 8.84
CA ARG A 260 -11.79 -9.38 8.17
C ARG A 260 -11.20 -8.11 8.72
N PHE A 261 -10.74 -7.25 7.82
CA PHE A 261 -10.06 -6.01 8.16
C PHE A 261 -10.76 -4.82 7.50
N ILE A 262 -10.86 -3.72 8.22
CA ILE A 262 -11.07 -2.37 7.69
C ILE A 262 -9.69 -1.71 7.64
N ILE A 263 -9.36 -1.06 6.52
CA ILE A 263 -8.09 -0.34 6.36
C ILE A 263 -8.38 1.10 5.95
N THR A 264 -7.85 2.05 6.71
CA THR A 264 -8.02 3.50 6.49
C THR A 264 -6.78 4.27 6.96
N GLU A 265 -6.70 5.54 6.61
CA GLU A 265 -5.72 6.50 7.11
C GLU A 265 -6.35 7.41 8.16
N GLY A 266 -5.56 7.97 9.07
CA GLY A 266 -5.99 9.02 10.00
C GLY A 266 -6.15 10.37 9.29
N LEU A 267 -5.07 10.81 8.63
CA LEU A 267 -5.05 11.89 7.66
C LEU A 267 -4.67 11.31 6.29
N PHE A 268 -5.55 11.43 5.30
CA PHE A 268 -5.33 10.81 3.99
C PHE A 268 -4.22 11.50 3.22
N GLU A 269 -3.21 10.77 2.77
CA GLU A 269 -2.08 11.35 2.01
C GLU A 269 -2.52 12.00 0.69
N ASN A 270 -3.54 11.42 0.04
CA ASN A 270 -3.97 11.81 -1.31
C ASN A 270 -4.99 12.96 -1.33
N VAL A 271 -5.70 13.19 -0.22
CA VAL A 271 -6.82 14.14 -0.13
C VAL A 271 -6.58 15.17 0.97
N GLY A 272 -5.88 14.76 2.03
CA GLY A 272 -5.49 15.58 3.17
C GLY A 272 -6.56 15.71 4.25
N ASP A 273 -7.76 15.20 4.01
CA ASP A 273 -8.87 15.21 4.96
C ASP A 273 -8.64 14.20 6.08
N MET A 274 -9.54 14.22 7.06
CA MET A 274 -9.45 13.40 8.26
C MET A 274 -10.59 12.40 8.30
N VAL A 275 -10.28 11.18 8.72
CA VAL A 275 -11.26 10.09 8.86
C VAL A 275 -12.25 10.34 10.00
N ASP A 276 -13.48 9.83 9.89
CA ASP A 276 -14.41 9.69 11.03
C ASP A 276 -14.12 8.39 11.81
N LEU A 277 -13.13 8.45 12.70
CA LEU A 277 -12.69 7.28 13.47
C LEU A 277 -13.79 6.75 14.42
N PRO A 278 -14.51 7.57 15.22
CA PRO A 278 -15.60 7.07 16.06
C PRO A 278 -16.63 6.24 15.30
N LYS A 279 -17.02 6.69 14.10
CA LYS A 279 -17.99 5.94 13.30
C LYS A 279 -17.41 4.64 12.78
N ILE A 280 -16.14 4.63 12.37
CA ILE A 280 -15.45 3.39 11.98
C ILE A 280 -15.38 2.40 13.15
N ILE A 281 -15.10 2.86 14.37
CA ILE A 281 -15.09 2.00 15.57
C ILE A 281 -16.49 1.41 15.82
N GLU A 282 -17.56 2.21 15.76
CA GLU A 282 -18.93 1.71 15.87
C GLU A 282 -19.21 0.60 14.84
N LEU A 283 -18.85 0.84 13.58
CA LEU A 283 -19.08 -0.09 12.48
C LEU A 283 -18.20 -1.35 12.58
N LYS A 284 -16.92 -1.22 12.95
CA LYS A 284 -16.02 -2.38 13.10
C LYS A 284 -16.55 -3.33 14.18
N LEU A 285 -17.04 -2.79 15.31
CA LEU A 285 -17.56 -3.57 16.42
C LEU A 285 -18.88 -4.24 16.03
N LYS A 286 -19.79 -3.48 15.40
CA LYS A 286 -21.09 -3.98 14.92
C LYS A 286 -20.96 -5.14 13.93
N TYR A 287 -20.03 -5.05 12.98
CA TYR A 287 -19.83 -6.07 11.93
C TYR A 287 -18.70 -7.06 12.20
N LYS A 288 -17.99 -6.91 13.33
CA LYS A 288 -16.89 -7.78 13.79
C LYS A 288 -15.69 -7.81 12.84
N PHE A 289 -15.19 -6.62 12.50
CA PHE A 289 -13.97 -6.42 11.71
C PHE A 289 -12.85 -5.89 12.62
N ARG A 290 -11.59 -6.15 12.24
CA ARG A 290 -10.41 -5.53 12.84
C ARG A 290 -10.04 -4.27 12.07
N LEU A 291 -9.46 -3.27 12.73
CA LEU A 291 -9.05 -2.01 12.10
C LEU A 291 -7.52 -1.94 11.97
N ILE A 292 -7.06 -1.68 10.75
CA ILE A 292 -5.69 -1.24 10.47
C ILE A 292 -5.77 0.25 10.15
N LEU A 293 -5.21 1.09 11.03
CA LEU A 293 -5.21 2.54 10.90
C LEU A 293 -3.78 3.01 10.59
N ASP A 294 -3.61 3.71 9.47
CA ASP A 294 -2.35 4.38 9.15
C ASP A 294 -2.36 5.82 9.67
N GLU A 295 -1.56 6.06 10.70
CA GLU A 295 -1.36 7.34 11.38
C GLU A 295 -0.09 8.07 10.91
N THR A 296 0.47 7.71 9.75
CA THR A 296 1.72 8.30 9.21
C THR A 296 1.76 9.83 9.25
N TRP A 297 0.64 10.50 8.98
CA TRP A 297 0.56 11.97 8.97
C TRP A 297 -0.13 12.58 10.20
N SER A 298 -0.85 11.78 10.99
CA SER A 298 -1.56 12.24 12.20
C SER A 298 -0.75 12.05 13.48
N PHE A 299 0.05 10.98 13.56
CA PHE A 299 0.97 10.72 14.67
C PHE A 299 1.92 11.90 14.85
N GLY A 300 2.17 12.31 16.09
CA GLY A 300 3.01 13.46 16.42
C GLY A 300 2.43 14.81 15.98
N VAL A 301 1.18 14.88 15.52
CA VAL A 301 0.56 16.11 14.98
C VAL A 301 -0.80 16.36 15.61
N LEU A 302 -1.72 15.40 15.50
CA LEU A 302 -3.09 15.55 15.95
C LEU A 302 -3.24 15.23 17.44
N GLY A 303 -4.24 15.86 18.05
CA GLY A 303 -4.52 15.73 19.49
C GLY A 303 -3.87 16.86 20.31
N ARG A 304 -4.04 16.78 21.63
CA ARG A 304 -3.47 17.75 22.57
C ARG A 304 -2.00 17.43 22.88
N THR A 305 -1.64 16.15 22.88
CA THR A 305 -0.29 15.67 23.15
C THR A 305 0.37 15.05 21.92
N GLY A 306 -0.25 15.18 20.75
CA GLY A 306 0.28 14.70 19.48
C GLY A 306 0.16 13.19 19.29
N ARG A 307 -0.74 12.50 20.01
CA ARG A 307 -0.86 11.04 19.93
C ARG A 307 -1.51 10.55 18.64
N GLY A 308 -2.09 11.45 17.85
CA GLY A 308 -2.71 11.10 16.59
C GLY A 308 -4.22 11.31 16.57
N VAL A 309 -4.87 10.71 15.57
CA VAL A 309 -6.31 10.86 15.36
C VAL A 309 -7.13 10.19 16.48
N THR A 310 -6.58 9.13 17.10
CA THR A 310 -7.16 8.47 18.29
C THR A 310 -7.39 9.46 19.43
N GLU A 311 -6.36 10.20 19.85
CA GLU A 311 -6.51 11.26 20.87
C GLU A 311 -7.40 12.40 20.39
N HIS A 312 -7.24 12.83 19.13
CA HIS A 312 -7.96 13.96 18.58
C HIS A 312 -9.48 13.76 18.53
N GLN A 313 -9.93 12.54 18.25
CA GLN A 313 -11.35 12.19 18.15
C GLN A 313 -11.87 11.41 19.36
N HIS A 314 -11.10 11.40 20.47
CA HIS A 314 -11.46 10.77 21.74
C HIS A 314 -11.77 9.26 21.63
N VAL A 315 -10.99 8.56 20.80
CA VAL A 315 -11.04 7.11 20.64
C VAL A 315 -9.85 6.49 21.39
N ASP A 316 -10.12 5.50 22.23
CA ASP A 316 -9.05 4.73 22.89
C ASP A 316 -8.19 4.02 21.83
N ALA A 317 -6.86 4.15 21.93
CA ALA A 317 -5.93 3.46 21.05
C ALA A 317 -6.10 1.92 21.12
N ALA A 318 -6.55 1.38 22.26
CA ALA A 318 -6.85 -0.04 22.40
C ALA A 318 -8.04 -0.51 21.53
N GLU A 319 -8.91 0.40 21.09
CA GLU A 319 -9.98 0.11 20.13
C GLU A 319 -9.45 0.05 18.69
N VAL A 320 -8.16 0.27 18.43
CA VAL A 320 -7.57 0.10 17.10
C VAL A 320 -6.65 -1.12 17.11
N ASP A 321 -6.98 -2.14 16.30
CA ASP A 321 -6.27 -3.42 16.35
C ASP A 321 -4.80 -3.31 15.91
N MET A 322 -4.51 -2.44 14.94
CA MET A 322 -3.17 -2.12 14.45
C MET A 322 -3.07 -0.64 14.12
N ILE A 323 -2.21 0.08 14.83
CA ILE A 323 -1.86 1.48 14.55
C ILE A 323 -0.50 1.47 13.84
N VAL A 324 -0.48 1.86 12.58
CA VAL A 324 0.74 1.92 11.77
C VAL A 324 1.16 3.37 11.60
N GLY A 325 2.45 3.69 11.57
CA GLY A 325 2.90 5.05 11.34
C GLY A 325 4.32 5.16 10.82
N SER A 326 4.67 6.34 10.35
CA SER A 326 5.99 6.70 9.85
C SER A 326 6.76 7.50 10.89
N MET A 327 8.06 7.25 11.00
CA MET A 327 8.98 8.07 11.81
C MET A 327 9.61 9.21 10.98
N ALA A 328 9.36 9.26 9.66
CA ALA A 328 10.01 10.18 8.73
C ALA A 328 9.47 11.62 8.71
N GLY A 329 8.30 11.87 9.30
CA GLY A 329 7.76 13.22 9.43
C GLY A 329 8.10 13.84 10.79
N PRO A 330 7.19 13.76 11.78
CA PRO A 330 7.33 14.40 13.08
C PRO A 330 8.63 14.09 13.83
N LEU A 331 9.11 12.84 13.74
CA LEU A 331 10.27 12.37 14.50
C LEU A 331 11.61 12.62 13.80
N SER A 332 11.61 13.16 12.58
CA SER A 332 12.83 13.42 11.79
C SER A 332 13.81 12.23 11.73
N ALA A 333 13.29 11.00 11.77
CA ALA A 333 14.04 9.76 11.77
C ALA A 333 13.64 8.87 10.58
N ALA A 334 14.44 7.86 10.24
CA ALA A 334 14.02 6.88 9.24
C ALA A 334 13.17 5.78 9.87
N GLY A 335 12.38 5.09 9.04
CA GLY A 335 11.62 3.91 9.45
C GLY A 335 10.13 4.17 9.70
N GLY A 336 9.45 3.11 10.10
CA GLY A 336 8.04 3.13 10.50
C GLY A 336 7.80 2.18 11.67
N PHE A 337 6.59 2.19 12.20
CA PHE A 337 6.23 1.37 13.34
C PHE A 337 4.82 0.78 13.16
N CYS A 338 4.55 -0.30 13.90
CA CYS A 338 3.20 -0.81 14.10
C CYS A 338 2.98 -1.09 15.59
N ALA A 339 2.01 -0.40 16.19
CA ALA A 339 1.61 -0.55 17.58
C ALA A 339 0.28 -1.30 17.70
N GLY A 340 0.09 -2.02 18.80
CA GLY A 340 -1.10 -2.82 19.04
C GLY A 340 -0.95 -3.67 20.29
N SER A 341 -1.57 -4.85 20.30
CA SER A 341 -1.38 -5.83 21.37
C SER A 341 -0.05 -6.58 21.23
N ASP A 342 0.38 -7.24 22.29
CA ASP A 342 1.59 -8.09 22.29
C ASP A 342 1.49 -9.19 21.23
N GLU A 343 0.33 -9.81 21.05
CA GLU A 343 0.13 -10.83 20.02
C GLU A 343 0.25 -10.28 18.60
N VAL A 344 -0.23 -9.04 18.38
CA VAL A 344 -0.10 -8.34 17.09
C VAL A 344 1.38 -8.04 16.80
N VAL A 345 2.13 -7.62 17.81
CA VAL A 345 3.56 -7.32 17.65
C VAL A 345 4.38 -8.59 17.42
N GLU A 346 4.22 -9.61 18.25
CA GLU A 346 4.98 -10.86 18.14
C GLU A 346 4.67 -11.62 16.85
N HIS A 347 3.41 -11.60 16.37
CA HIS A 347 3.07 -12.18 15.08
C HIS A 347 3.82 -11.52 13.92
N GLN A 348 4.02 -10.20 13.97
CA GLN A 348 4.78 -9.48 12.95
C GLN A 348 6.26 -9.85 12.96
N ARG A 349 6.87 -10.04 14.14
CA ARG A 349 8.29 -10.45 14.24
C ARG A 349 8.60 -11.71 13.44
N LEU A 350 7.63 -12.62 13.36
CA LEU A 350 7.76 -13.91 12.67
C LEU A 350 7.30 -13.90 11.21
N SER A 351 6.43 -12.96 10.81
CA SER A 351 5.70 -13.07 9.55
C SER A 351 5.76 -11.84 8.62
N ALA A 352 6.16 -10.67 9.13
CA ALA A 352 6.26 -9.47 8.31
C ALA A 352 7.57 -9.49 7.52
N ALA A 353 7.47 -9.62 6.19
CA ALA A 353 8.64 -9.81 5.32
C ALA A 353 9.71 -8.72 5.49
N SER A 354 9.31 -7.45 5.57
CA SER A 354 10.27 -6.34 5.76
C SER A 354 10.88 -6.29 7.15
N TYR A 355 10.31 -6.96 8.15
CA TYR A 355 10.95 -7.11 9.45
C TYR A 355 11.88 -8.33 9.46
N THR A 356 11.45 -9.46 8.89
CA THR A 356 12.21 -10.72 8.91
C THR A 356 13.42 -10.71 7.97
N PHE A 357 13.31 -10.09 6.79
CA PHE A 357 14.33 -10.20 5.73
C PHE A 357 15.07 -8.90 5.42
N SER A 358 14.64 -7.75 5.97
CA SER A 358 15.36 -6.48 5.82
C SER A 358 16.31 -6.26 7.00
N ALA A 359 17.41 -5.53 6.75
CA ALA A 359 18.27 -5.07 7.83
C ALA A 359 17.49 -4.19 8.81
N ALA A 360 17.87 -4.26 10.09
CA ALA A 360 17.27 -3.43 11.14
C ALA A 360 17.51 -1.93 10.86
N LEU A 361 16.69 -1.08 11.50
CA LEU A 361 16.86 0.36 11.44
C LEU A 361 18.25 0.73 11.99
N PRO A 362 18.99 1.69 11.39
CA PRO A 362 20.23 2.16 12.00
C PRO A 362 20.01 2.73 13.41
N ALA A 363 20.89 2.39 14.37
CA ALA A 363 20.83 2.85 15.75
C ALA A 363 20.65 4.37 15.86
N MET A 364 21.35 5.14 15.03
CA MET A 364 21.20 6.61 14.97
C MET A 364 19.74 7.01 14.75
N SER A 365 19.05 6.40 13.78
CA SER A 365 17.65 6.73 13.49
C SER A 365 16.73 6.31 14.63
N ALA A 366 16.97 5.16 15.26
CA ALA A 366 16.19 4.71 16.42
C ALA A 366 16.34 5.68 17.61
N VAL A 367 17.57 6.09 17.92
CA VAL A 367 17.84 7.06 19.00
C VAL A 367 17.25 8.42 18.66
N THR A 368 17.39 8.91 17.42
CA THR A 368 16.77 10.18 17.00
C THR A 368 15.26 10.14 17.16
N ALA A 369 14.59 9.03 16.82
CA ALA A 369 13.16 8.87 17.01
C ALA A 369 12.75 8.93 18.49
N SER A 370 13.54 8.30 19.38
CA SER A 370 13.27 8.28 20.83
C SER A 370 13.45 9.67 21.45
N GLU A 371 14.54 10.35 21.11
CA GLU A 371 14.84 11.70 21.61
C GLU A 371 13.81 12.72 21.11
N THR A 372 13.40 12.65 19.84
CA THR A 372 12.36 13.56 19.30
C THR A 372 11.00 13.30 19.93
N LEU A 373 10.64 12.04 20.17
CA LEU A 373 9.39 11.70 20.88
C LEU A 373 9.40 12.25 22.31
N MET A 374 10.52 12.13 23.03
CA MET A 374 10.70 12.73 24.34
C MET A 374 10.59 14.27 24.29
N MET A 375 11.14 14.92 23.26
CA MET A 375 10.97 16.37 23.06
C MET A 375 9.50 16.75 22.85
N LEU A 376 8.76 16.00 22.04
CA LEU A 376 7.32 16.21 21.84
C LEU A 376 6.52 16.07 23.15
N GLN A 377 6.90 15.12 24.01
CA GLN A 377 6.25 14.92 25.31
C GLN A 377 6.58 16.03 26.32
N THR A 378 7.81 16.55 26.29
CA THR A 378 8.30 17.52 27.29
C THR A 378 8.07 18.97 26.88
N GLN A 379 7.82 19.25 25.60
CA GLN A 379 7.65 20.59 25.04
C GLN A 379 6.30 20.73 24.32
N PRO A 380 5.18 20.83 25.06
CA PRO A 380 3.84 20.94 24.47
C PRO A 380 3.63 22.21 23.62
N ASP A 381 4.44 23.25 23.83
CA ASP A 381 4.41 24.50 23.05
C ASP A 381 4.68 24.25 21.55
N LEU A 382 5.40 23.17 21.20
CA LEU A 382 5.66 22.79 19.82
C LEU A 382 4.36 22.57 19.03
N PHE A 383 3.36 21.92 19.65
CA PHE A 383 2.05 21.68 19.03
C PHE A 383 1.28 22.98 18.83
N SER A 384 1.27 23.85 19.84
CA SER A 384 0.62 25.17 19.77
C SER A 384 1.21 26.02 18.66
N GLN A 385 2.54 26.07 18.56
CA GLN A 385 3.24 26.83 17.52
C GLN A 385 2.97 26.26 16.12
N LEU A 386 2.92 24.92 15.97
CA LEU A 386 2.56 24.30 14.71
C LEU A 386 1.14 24.68 14.28
N LYS A 387 0.16 24.58 15.19
CA LYS A 387 -1.24 24.96 14.93
C LYS A 387 -1.37 26.44 14.54
N GLU A 388 -0.65 27.33 15.21
CA GLU A 388 -0.61 28.75 14.87
C GLU A 388 -0.06 28.99 13.46
N ASN A 389 1.04 28.30 13.08
CA ASN A 389 1.62 28.41 11.75
C ASN A 389 0.71 27.82 10.67
N ILE A 390 0.04 26.69 10.93
CA ILE A 390 -0.95 26.11 9.99
C ILE A 390 -2.07 27.12 9.75
N LYS A 391 -2.64 27.67 10.82
CA LYS A 391 -3.69 28.70 10.73
C LYS A 391 -3.23 29.93 9.96
N ALA A 392 -2.01 30.40 10.20
CA ALA A 392 -1.44 31.56 9.51
C ALA A 392 -1.26 31.31 8.00
N MET A 393 -0.77 30.14 7.61
CA MET A 393 -0.68 29.77 6.19
C MET A 393 -2.07 29.63 5.57
N TRP A 394 -2.96 28.91 6.24
CA TRP A 394 -4.34 28.69 5.79
C TRP A 394 -5.01 30.00 5.44
N GLN A 395 -4.99 30.98 6.34
CA GLN A 395 -5.58 32.31 6.13
C GLN A 395 -5.00 33.08 4.93
N GLN A 396 -3.79 32.76 4.46
CA GLN A 396 -3.22 33.36 3.25
C GLN A 396 -3.65 32.65 1.96
N LEU A 397 -4.03 31.39 2.03
CA LEU A 397 -4.36 30.57 0.87
C LEU A 397 -5.88 30.49 0.68
N ASP A 398 -6.61 29.97 1.66
CA ASP A 398 -8.05 29.73 1.62
C ASP A 398 -8.70 30.48 2.82
N PRO A 399 -9.52 31.54 2.64
CA PRO A 399 -10.43 31.84 1.53
C PRO A 399 -9.92 32.86 0.48
N ARG A 400 -8.65 33.29 0.58
CA ARG A 400 -8.14 34.42 -0.21
C ARG A 400 -7.81 34.09 -1.67
N SER A 401 -7.68 32.81 -2.01
CA SER A 401 -7.41 32.37 -3.37
C SER A 401 -8.71 32.28 -4.16
N ASP A 402 -8.80 33.04 -5.26
CA ASP A 402 -9.93 32.95 -6.18
C ASP A 402 -9.93 31.63 -6.96
N TRP A 403 -8.77 30.97 -7.06
CA TRP A 403 -8.54 29.90 -8.03
C TRP A 403 -8.45 28.49 -7.46
N MET A 404 -8.01 28.40 -6.20
CA MET A 404 -7.70 27.13 -5.54
C MET A 404 -8.30 27.12 -4.14
N TYR A 405 -8.56 25.94 -3.62
CA TYR A 405 -9.04 25.72 -2.26
C TYR A 405 -8.22 24.61 -1.59
N CYS A 406 -8.20 24.59 -0.26
CA CYS A 406 -7.48 23.57 0.51
C CYS A 406 -8.41 22.40 0.82
N THR A 407 -8.03 21.19 0.41
CA THR A 407 -8.81 19.96 0.70
C THR A 407 -8.43 19.35 2.05
N SER A 408 -7.28 19.73 2.60
CA SER A 408 -6.76 19.12 3.82
C SER A 408 -7.55 19.50 5.07
N ALA A 409 -7.52 18.69 6.13
CA ALA A 409 -8.13 19.08 7.40
C ALA A 409 -7.45 20.34 7.99
N PRO A 410 -8.16 21.22 8.73
CA PRO A 410 -7.60 22.47 9.24
C PRO A 410 -6.37 22.35 10.16
N GLU A 411 -6.19 21.19 10.81
CA GLU A 411 -5.04 20.90 11.67
C GLU A 411 -3.96 20.06 10.95
N ASN A 412 -4.13 19.76 9.67
CA ASN A 412 -3.15 19.02 8.88
C ASN A 412 -1.98 19.93 8.47
N PRO A 413 -0.73 19.64 8.85
CA PRO A 413 0.45 20.42 8.47
C PRO A 413 0.82 20.25 7.00
N ILE A 414 0.21 19.30 6.29
CA ILE A 414 0.36 19.10 4.85
C ILE A 414 -0.89 19.63 4.17
N MET A 415 -0.80 20.83 3.62
CA MET A 415 -1.89 21.46 2.88
C MET A 415 -1.85 21.05 1.42
N LEU A 416 -2.95 20.46 0.94
CA LEU A 416 -3.18 20.12 -0.45
C LEU A 416 -4.12 21.17 -1.07
N LEU A 417 -3.59 21.95 -2.01
CA LEU A 417 -4.34 22.96 -2.74
C LEU A 417 -4.76 22.39 -4.08
N VAL A 418 -6.05 22.34 -4.35
CA VAL A 418 -6.64 21.86 -5.60
C VAL A 418 -7.28 23.03 -6.34
N LEU A 419 -7.27 22.99 -7.67
CA LEU A 419 -8.02 23.95 -8.48
C LEU A 419 -9.52 23.83 -8.21
N LYS A 420 -10.20 24.96 -8.05
CA LYS A 420 -11.65 24.93 -7.81
C LYS A 420 -12.38 24.30 -9.01
N PRO A 421 -13.45 23.51 -8.80
CA PRO A 421 -14.16 22.83 -9.88
C PRO A 421 -14.65 23.76 -10.99
N GLU A 422 -15.07 24.98 -10.66
CA GLU A 422 -15.48 26.02 -11.61
C GLU A 422 -14.33 26.50 -12.50
N VAL A 423 -13.10 26.55 -11.98
CA VAL A 423 -11.90 26.91 -12.76
C VAL A 423 -11.56 25.80 -13.74
N VAL A 424 -11.62 24.54 -13.28
CA VAL A 424 -11.37 23.36 -14.11
C VAL A 424 -12.39 23.25 -15.24
N SER A 425 -13.68 23.37 -14.92
CA SER A 425 -14.77 23.26 -15.88
C SER A 425 -14.84 24.42 -16.87
N SER A 426 -14.71 25.68 -16.40
CA SER A 426 -14.77 26.86 -17.28
C SER A 426 -13.65 26.89 -18.33
N ARG A 427 -12.47 26.37 -17.98
CA ARG A 427 -11.30 26.28 -18.86
C ARG A 427 -11.12 24.92 -19.52
N ARG A 428 -12.00 23.95 -19.25
CA ARG A 428 -11.94 22.58 -19.76
C ARG A 428 -10.57 21.93 -19.55
N LEU A 429 -9.98 22.12 -18.37
CA LEU A 429 -8.64 21.64 -18.07
C LEU A 429 -8.62 20.12 -17.91
N THR A 430 -7.82 19.43 -18.72
CA THR A 430 -7.54 18.01 -18.55
C THR A 430 -6.66 17.75 -17.32
N PHE A 431 -6.47 16.49 -16.94
CA PHE A 431 -5.55 16.14 -15.85
C PHE A 431 -4.12 16.64 -16.14
N GLU A 432 -3.65 16.48 -17.37
CA GLU A 432 -2.33 16.94 -17.82
C GLU A 432 -2.21 18.47 -17.81
N ASP A 433 -3.24 19.19 -18.27
CA ASP A 433 -3.27 20.66 -18.22
C ASP A 433 -3.15 21.16 -16.78
N GLN A 434 -3.86 20.51 -15.86
CA GLN A 434 -3.77 20.84 -14.44
C GLN A 434 -2.36 20.57 -13.91
N GLN A 435 -1.76 19.41 -14.20
CA GLN A 435 -0.39 19.11 -13.76
C GLN A 435 0.63 20.13 -14.28
N GLN A 436 0.50 20.56 -15.55
CA GLN A 436 1.36 21.61 -16.11
C GLN A 436 1.17 22.96 -15.42
N LEU A 437 -0.08 23.39 -15.20
CA LEU A 437 -0.36 24.65 -14.50
C LEU A 437 0.19 24.64 -13.07
N LEU A 438 0.05 23.51 -12.36
CA LEU A 438 0.61 23.35 -11.03
C LEU A 438 2.14 23.37 -11.06
N GLN A 439 2.78 22.78 -12.07
CA GLN A 439 4.24 22.84 -12.22
C GLN A 439 4.71 24.28 -12.49
N ASP A 440 4.01 25.02 -13.34
CA ASP A 440 4.30 26.44 -13.60
C ASP A 440 4.19 27.28 -12.30
N ILE A 441 3.24 26.95 -11.41
CA ILE A 441 3.10 27.60 -10.10
C ILE A 441 4.27 27.24 -9.17
N VAL A 442 4.70 25.98 -9.13
CA VAL A 442 5.87 25.53 -8.36
C VAL A 442 7.12 26.29 -8.82
N ASP A 443 7.33 26.39 -10.13
CA ASP A 443 8.48 27.08 -10.72
C ASP A 443 8.45 28.58 -10.40
N GLU A 444 7.28 29.23 -10.45
CA GLU A 444 7.12 30.64 -10.06
C GLU A 444 7.36 30.84 -8.55
N CYS A 445 6.89 29.94 -7.69
CA CYS A 445 7.20 30.00 -6.25
C CYS A 445 8.71 29.90 -6.02
N LEU A 446 9.37 28.98 -6.71
CA LEU A 446 10.81 28.80 -6.62
C LEU A 446 11.57 30.03 -7.14
N ALA A 447 11.03 30.70 -8.17
CA ALA A 447 11.55 31.99 -8.66
C ALA A 447 11.53 33.07 -7.58
N GLN A 448 10.56 33.02 -6.67
CA GLN A 448 10.40 33.90 -5.51
C GLN A 448 11.01 33.34 -4.21
N ASN A 449 11.92 32.37 -4.31
CA ASN A 449 12.61 31.72 -3.19
C ASN A 449 11.70 30.96 -2.19
N VAL A 450 10.55 30.45 -2.65
CA VAL A 450 9.67 29.57 -1.87
C VAL A 450 9.61 28.19 -2.55
N LEU A 451 10.09 27.16 -1.87
CA LEU A 451 10.08 25.79 -2.37
C LEU A 451 8.84 25.06 -1.88
N ILE A 452 7.97 24.70 -2.81
CA ILE A 452 6.82 23.81 -2.63
C ILE A 452 6.90 22.70 -3.69
N THR A 453 6.01 21.72 -3.66
CA THR A 453 5.95 20.65 -4.68
C THR A 453 4.52 20.38 -5.10
N ARG A 454 4.32 19.68 -6.21
CA ARG A 454 3.05 19.01 -6.51
C ARG A 454 2.88 17.78 -5.64
N ALA A 455 1.64 17.42 -5.34
CA ALA A 455 1.29 16.08 -4.89
C ALA A 455 1.46 15.13 -6.08
N LYS A 456 2.51 14.31 -6.04
CA LYS A 456 2.80 13.34 -7.10
C LYS A 456 2.11 12.03 -6.77
N SER A 457 1.40 11.48 -7.74
CA SER A 457 0.81 10.15 -7.69
C SER A 457 1.26 9.35 -8.91
N LEU A 458 1.42 8.04 -8.76
CA LEU A 458 1.68 7.18 -9.91
C LEU A 458 0.44 7.11 -10.81
N PRO A 459 0.61 7.14 -12.14
CA PRO A 459 -0.50 6.95 -13.05
C PRO A 459 -1.10 5.55 -12.91
N ALA A 460 -2.34 5.42 -13.39
CA ALA A 460 -2.94 4.15 -13.73
C ALA A 460 -1.95 3.30 -14.55
N GLY A 461 -1.78 2.02 -14.20
CA GLY A 461 -0.88 1.13 -14.93
C GLY A 461 -1.29 0.98 -16.40
N PRO A 462 -0.36 0.63 -17.32
CA PRO A 462 -0.64 0.52 -18.75
C PRO A 462 -1.65 -0.58 -19.10
N SER A 463 -1.91 -1.53 -18.20
CA SER A 463 -2.99 -2.49 -18.39
C SER A 463 -4.30 -1.89 -17.93
N GLY A 464 -5.32 -1.90 -18.79
CA GLY A 464 -6.74 -1.78 -18.42
C GLY A 464 -7.24 -2.87 -17.46
N THR A 465 -6.36 -3.40 -16.60
CA THR A 465 -6.73 -4.06 -15.36
C THR A 465 -7.59 -3.09 -14.57
N LYS A 466 -8.69 -3.60 -14.03
CA LYS A 466 -9.66 -2.92 -13.16
C LYS A 466 -9.05 -2.46 -11.80
N THR A 467 -7.81 -1.98 -11.82
CA THR A 467 -6.98 -1.58 -10.67
C THR A 467 -7.02 -0.08 -10.40
N ASP A 468 -7.61 0.72 -11.28
CA ASP A 468 -7.85 2.15 -11.05
C ASP A 468 -9.00 2.33 -10.06
N ILE A 469 -8.63 2.26 -8.79
CA ILE A 469 -9.57 2.35 -7.66
C ILE A 469 -9.87 3.81 -7.33
N PHE A 470 -8.86 4.68 -7.41
CA PHE A 470 -8.94 6.10 -7.11
C PHE A 470 -7.74 6.84 -7.67
N THR A 471 -8.03 7.93 -8.38
CA THR A 471 -7.05 8.88 -8.93
C THR A 471 -7.11 10.16 -8.11
N PRO A 472 -6.03 10.50 -7.37
CA PRO A 472 -5.97 11.76 -6.64
C PRO A 472 -6.10 12.97 -7.57
N SER A 473 -6.79 14.02 -7.12
CA SER A 473 -6.83 15.29 -7.83
C SER A 473 -5.43 15.92 -7.90
N PRO A 474 -5.02 16.51 -9.04
CA PRO A 474 -3.79 17.29 -9.09
C PRO A 474 -3.81 18.40 -8.02
N ALA A 475 -2.80 18.40 -7.15
CA ALA A 475 -2.72 19.35 -6.05
C ALA A 475 -1.31 19.93 -5.88
N LEU A 476 -1.21 21.16 -5.36
CA LEU A 476 0.03 21.66 -4.75
C LEU A 476 0.10 21.15 -3.32
N ARG A 477 1.29 20.74 -2.89
CA ARG A 477 1.59 20.33 -1.53
C ARG A 477 2.44 21.39 -0.85
N VAL A 478 1.92 21.94 0.24
CA VAL A 478 2.59 22.92 1.09
C VAL A 478 2.68 22.34 2.50
N CYS A 479 3.89 22.11 2.98
CA CYS A 479 4.18 21.54 4.29
C CYS A 479 4.58 22.64 5.27
N ILE A 480 3.94 22.69 6.43
CA ILE A 480 4.14 23.72 7.45
C ILE A 480 5.22 23.29 8.45
N THR A 481 6.03 24.24 8.90
CA THR A 481 7.08 24.01 9.90
C THR A 481 7.10 25.11 10.95
N ILE A 482 7.45 24.77 12.20
CA ILE A 482 7.66 25.74 13.28
C ILE A 482 9.00 26.48 13.15
N GLY A 483 9.91 25.99 12.31
CA GLY A 483 11.21 26.62 12.09
C GLY A 483 11.14 27.95 11.30
N LEU A 484 9.92 28.37 10.94
CA LEU A 484 9.62 29.68 10.36
C LEU A 484 8.75 30.47 11.35
N THR A 485 9.03 31.75 11.44
CA THR A 485 8.19 32.68 12.19
C THR A 485 6.84 32.85 11.51
N LYS A 486 5.81 33.23 12.27
CA LYS A 486 4.48 33.55 11.73
C LYS A 486 4.53 34.54 10.55
N LYS A 487 5.36 35.59 10.66
CA LYS A 487 5.55 36.59 9.60
C LYS A 487 6.13 35.99 8.31
N GLU A 488 7.03 35.02 8.43
CA GLU A 488 7.62 34.32 7.29
C GLU A 488 6.62 33.38 6.64
N ILE A 489 5.84 32.66 7.44
CA ILE A 489 4.73 31.83 6.96
C ILE A 489 3.71 32.68 6.18
N GLU A 490 3.29 33.81 6.75
CA GLU A 490 2.36 34.74 6.08
C GLU A 490 2.94 35.26 4.76
N LYS A 491 4.22 35.67 4.75
CA LYS A 491 4.91 36.12 3.54
C LYS A 491 4.98 35.01 2.49
N ALA A 492 5.32 33.79 2.87
CA ALA A 492 5.38 32.66 1.95
C ALA A 492 3.99 32.32 1.39
N GLY A 493 2.94 32.36 2.21
CA GLY A 493 1.56 32.17 1.75
C GLY A 493 1.11 33.24 0.75
N ILE A 494 1.49 34.51 0.98
CA ILE A 494 1.26 35.60 0.01
C ILE A 494 2.00 35.32 -1.31
N THR A 495 3.26 34.89 -1.25
CA THR A 495 4.04 34.53 -2.43
C THR A 495 3.39 33.40 -3.22
N ILE A 496 2.94 32.32 -2.56
CA ILE A 496 2.26 31.20 -3.19
C ILE A 496 0.96 31.67 -3.85
N ARG A 497 0.14 32.48 -3.15
CA ARG A 497 -1.08 33.06 -3.71
C ARG A 497 -0.81 33.92 -4.94
N HIS A 498 0.21 34.77 -4.89
CA HIS A 498 0.60 35.61 -6.04
C HIS A 498 1.08 34.77 -7.22
N ALA A 499 1.82 33.68 -6.98
CA ALA A 499 2.23 32.75 -8.02
C ALA A 499 1.01 32.07 -8.67
N ILE A 500 0.06 31.58 -7.87
CA ILE A 500 -1.22 31.02 -8.35
C ILE A 500 -1.93 32.02 -9.26
N THR A 501 -2.16 33.25 -8.79
CA THR A 501 -2.85 34.28 -9.57
C THR A 501 -2.08 34.62 -10.85
N LYS A 502 -0.75 34.81 -10.77
CA LYS A 502 0.08 35.15 -11.92
C LYS A 502 0.00 34.09 -13.03
N ILE A 503 0.06 32.81 -12.67
CA ILE A 503 0.00 31.71 -13.65
C ILE A 503 -1.42 31.57 -14.21
N LEU A 504 -2.44 31.58 -13.35
CA LEU A 504 -3.82 31.34 -13.79
C LEU A 504 -4.45 32.55 -14.50
N THR A 505 -4.00 33.78 -14.27
CA THR A 505 -4.47 34.94 -15.05
C THR A 505 -3.88 35.00 -16.46
N ARG A 506 -2.78 34.30 -16.76
CA ARG A 506 -2.26 34.22 -18.13
C ARG A 506 -3.30 33.57 -19.03
N LYS A 507 -3.73 34.28 -20.07
CA LYS A 507 -4.47 33.68 -21.18
C LYS A 507 -3.49 32.77 -21.92
N ARG A 508 -3.74 31.45 -21.92
CA ARG A 508 -3.16 30.55 -22.90
C ARG A 508 -4.06 30.53 -24.13
#